data_AF-A0A524LE15-F1
#
_entry.id   AF-A0A524LE15-F1
#
_cell.length_a   1.000
_cell.length_b   1.000
_cell.length_c   1.000
_cell.angle_alpha   90.00
_cell.angle_beta   90.00
_cell.angle_gamma   90.00
#
_symmetry.space_group_name_H-M   'P 1'
#
loop_
_entity.id
_entity.type
_entity.pdbx_description
1 polymer ?
#
loop_
_entity_poly.entity_id
_entity_poly.type
_entity_poly.pdbx_seq_one_letter_code
_entity_poly.pdbx_strand_id
1 'polypeptide(L)' 'MKLEVILYTVLLVLGIIVAIAPWTFVSVCINPMRCWDTRTVETILGAAIAAVSLVGTFKSLQ' A
#
# COMPACT_ATOMS: atom_id res chain seq x y z
N MET A 1 -13.64 7.25 17.16
CA MET A 1 -14.14 8.18 16.12
C MET A 1 -13.02 9.00 15.46
N LYS A 2 -12.66 10.22 15.90
CA LYS A 2 -11.67 11.05 15.15
C LYS A 2 -10.29 10.39 14.98
N LEU A 3 -9.78 9.74 16.02
CA LEU A 3 -8.43 9.16 16.02
C LEU A 3 -8.32 7.90 15.16
N GLU A 4 -9.37 7.09 15.11
CA GLU A 4 -9.44 5.88 14.28
C GLU A 4 -9.54 6.23 12.79
N VAL A 5 -10.36 7.22 12.43
CA VAL A 5 -10.44 7.73 11.06
C VAL A 5 -9.08 8.26 10.60
N ILE A 6 -8.37 9.03 11.44
CA ILE A 6 -7.02 9.51 11.14
C ILE A 6 -6.07 8.32 10.93
N LEU A 7 -6.10 7.33 11.81
CA LEU A 7 -5.25 6.14 11.70
C LEU A 7 -5.50 5.37 10.39
N TYR A 8 -6.76 5.09 10.05
CA TYR A 8 -7.11 4.40 8.81
C TYR A 8 -6.75 5.23 7.57
N THR A 9 -6.90 6.55 7.62
CA THR A 9 -6.50 7.43 6.51
C THR A 9 -4.99 7.43 6.30
N VAL A 10 -4.20 7.46 7.39
CA VAL A 10 -2.74 7.37 7.32
C VAL A 10 -2.31 6.01 6.77
N LEU A 11 -2.92 4.92 7.23
CA LEU A 11 -2.66 3.57 6.72
C LEU A 11 -3.02 3.43 5.24
N LEU A 12 -4.06 4.12 4.78
CA LEU A 12 -4.46 4.15 3.38
C LEU A 12 -3.41 4.83 2.51
N VAL A 13 -2.92 5.99 2.94
CA VAL A 13 -1.84 6.71 2.24
C VAL A 13 -0.56 5.87 2.21
N LEU A 14 -0.18 5.25 3.33
CA LEU A 14 0.97 4.34 3.40
C LEU A 14 0.81 3.13 2.48
N GLY A 15 -0.36 2.49 2.45
CA GLY A 15 -0.63 1.36 1.57
C GLY A 15 -0.48 1.72 0.08
N ILE A 16 -0.95 2.90 -0.31
CA ILE A 16 -0.79 3.41 -1.69
C ILE A 16 0.69 3.65 -2.00
N ILE A 17 1.45 4.26 -1.08
CA ILE A 17 2.88 4.50 -1.26
C ILE A 17 3.63 3.17 -1.44
N VAL A 18 3.37 2.20 -0.57
CA VAL A 18 3.99 0.85 -0.66
C VAL A 18 3.62 0.16 -1.97
N ALA A 19 2.40 0.36 -2.48
CA ALA A 19 2.00 -0.26 -3.74
C ALA A 19 2.74 0.32 -4.96
N ILE A 20 3.01 1.62 -4.95
CA ILE A 20 3.59 2.37 -6.08
C ILE A 20 5.12 2.45 -6.01
N ALA A 21 5.70 2.55 -4.81
CA ALA A 21 7.14 2.63 -4.58
C ALA A 21 7.98 1.61 -5.39
N PRO A 22 7.65 0.30 -5.43
CA PRO A 22 8.46 -0.66 -6.17
C PRO A 22 8.48 -0.39 -7.70
N TRP A 23 7.53 0.38 -8.24
CA TRP A 23 7.51 0.76 -9.66
C TRP A 23 8.58 1.79 -10.01
N THR A 24 9.05 2.59 -9.04
CA THR A 24 10.11 3.58 -9.28
C THR A 24 11.50 2.97 -9.23
N PHE A 25 11.67 1.83 -8.55
CA PHE A 25 12.97 1.15 -8.38
C PHE A 25 13.25 0.06 -9.44
N VAL A 26 12.27 -0.29 -10.28
CA VAL A 26 12.44 -1.33 -11.32
C VAL A 26 13.57 -1.02 -12.31
N SER A 27 13.80 0.25 -12.65
CA SER A 27 14.80 0.65 -13.65
C SER A 27 16.25 0.54 -13.15
N VAL A 28 16.46 0.52 -11.82
CA VAL A 28 17.79 0.49 -11.19
C VAL A 28 18.17 -0.89 -10.64
N CYS A 29 17.38 -1.91 -10.96
CA CYS A 29 17.54 -3.22 -10.35
C CYS A 29 18.65 -4.08 -10.97
N ILE A 30 19.53 -4.60 -10.12
CA ILE A 30 20.69 -5.44 -10.51
C ILE A 30 20.26 -6.85 -10.97
N ASN A 31 19.17 -7.38 -10.42
CA ASN A 31 18.68 -8.73 -10.76
C ASN A 31 17.19 -8.70 -11.16
N PRO A 32 16.86 -8.72 -12.46
CA PRO A 32 15.53 -8.39 -12.95
C PRO A 32 14.46 -9.37 -12.47
N MET A 33 14.70 -10.69 -12.50
CA MET A 33 13.69 -11.67 -12.09
C MET A 33 13.24 -11.48 -10.63
N ARG A 34 14.17 -11.25 -9.71
CA ARG A 34 13.84 -11.07 -8.28
C ARG A 34 13.12 -9.75 -8.03
N CYS A 35 13.48 -8.70 -8.76
CA CYS A 35 12.85 -7.39 -8.61
C CYS A 35 11.42 -7.33 -9.15
N TRP A 36 11.13 -8.05 -10.24
CA TRP A 36 9.76 -8.15 -10.75
C TRP A 36 8.85 -8.93 -9.81
N ASP A 37 9.36 -10.00 -9.19
CA ASP A 37 8.62 -10.78 -8.20
C ASP A 37 8.36 -9.97 -6.92
N THR A 38 9.42 -9.38 -6.33
CA THR A 38 9.32 -8.52 -5.16
C THR A 38 8.41 -7.32 -5.41
N ARG A 39 8.49 -6.68 -6.58
CA ARG A 39 7.55 -5.62 -6.96
C ARG A 39 6.11 -6.12 -6.93
N THR A 40 5.84 -7.27 -7.55
CA THR A 40 4.47 -7.79 -7.66
C THR A 40 3.91 -8.08 -6.26
N VAL A 41 4.71 -8.70 -5.39
CA VAL A 41 4.34 -8.99 -4.01
C VAL A 41 4.08 -7.71 -3.21
N GLU A 42 4.97 -6.71 -3.30
CA GLU A 42 4.80 -5.44 -2.58
C GLU A 42 3.62 -4.62 -3.10
N THR A 43 3.37 -4.62 -4.42
CA THR A 43 2.19 -3.98 -5.00
C THR A 43 0.90 -4.63 -4.50
N ILE A 44 0.83 -5.96 -4.44
CA ILE A 44 -0.34 -6.68 -3.91
C ILE A 44 -0.52 -6.40 -2.42
N LEU A 45 0.57 -6.42 -1.65
CA LEU A 45 0.53 -6.17 -0.20
C LEU A 45 0.06 -4.73 0.10
N GLY A 46 0.64 -3.74 -0.58
CA GLY A 46 0.24 -2.33 -0.45
C GLY A 46 -1.23 -2.11 -0.86
N ALA A 47 -1.68 -2.74 -1.95
CA ALA A 47 -3.07 -2.68 -2.39
C ALA A 47 -4.03 -3.32 -1.38
N ALA A 48 -3.67 -4.45 -0.78
CA ALA A 48 -4.47 -5.10 0.26
C ALA A 48 -4.60 -4.21 1.51
N ILE A 49 -3.50 -3.61 1.95
CA ILE A 49 -3.49 -2.66 3.08
C ILE A 49 -4.36 -1.45 2.77
N ALA A 50 -4.25 -0.88 1.56
CA ALA A 50 -5.07 0.23 1.10
C ALA A 50 -6.56 -0.12 1.06
N ALA A 51 -6.93 -1.32 0.60
CA ALA A 51 -8.31 -1.77 0.55
C ALA A 51 -8.92 -1.95 1.96
N VAL A 52 -8.19 -2.60 2.87
CA VAL A 52 -8.66 -2.82 4.25
C VAL A 52 -8.78 -1.50 5.02
N SER A 53 -7.80 -0.61 4.86
CA SER A 53 -7.87 0.72 5.47
C SER A 53 -9.00 1.57 4.91
N LEU A 54 -9.29 1.49 3.61
CA LEU A 54 -10.46 2.14 3.00
C LEU A 54 -11.77 1.63 3.65
N VAL A 55 -11.95 0.32 3.77
CA VAL A 55 -13.12 -0.26 4.45
C VAL A 55 -13.19 0.19 5.93
N GLY A 56 -12.04 0.25 6.60
CA GLY A 56 -11.92 0.77 7.97
C GLY A 56 -12.36 2.23 8.10
N THR A 57 -11.98 3.10 7.14
CA THR A 57 -12.45 4.49 7.12
C THR A 57 -13.97 4.57 6.98
N PHE A 58 -14.57 3.83 6.04
CA PHE A 58 -16.02 3.84 5.82
C PHE A 58 -16.80 3.32 7.02
N LYS A 59 -16.33 2.25 7.67
CA LYS A 59 -16.95 1.73 8.90
C LYS A 59 -16.81 2.67 10.09
N SER A 60 -15.71 3.42 10.19
CA SER A 60 -15.48 4.35 11.31
C SER A 60 -16.25 5.68 11.14
N LEU A 61 -16.73 5.96 9.93
CA LEU A 61 -17.59 7.11 9.58
C LEU A 61 -19.08 6.86 9.85
N GLN A 62 -19.50 5.59 9.92
CA GLN A 62 -20.87 5.16 10.21
C GLN A 62 -21.12 5.08 11.72
#